data_AF-A0A821RE96-F1
#
_entry.id   AF-A0A821RE96-F1
#
_cell.length_a   1.000
_cell.length_b   1.000
_cell.length_c   1.000
_cell.angle_alpha   90.00
_cell.angle_beta   90.00
_cell.angle_gamma   90.00
#
_symmetry.space_group_name_H-M   'P 1'
#
loop_
_entity.id
_entity.type
_entity.pdbx_description
1 polymer ?
#
loop_
_entity_poly.entity_id
_entity_poly.type
_entity_poly.pdbx_seq_one_letter_code
_entity_poly.pdbx_strand_id
1 'polypeptide(L)'
;IDVKVTSEVTLENVELNIADRDNAAQVKTYKLTYPNALSNNLEIDYHQKLIIKFQIKNKQTDEFIRVQQTFLRITNKKSNKEIIYLAEATNGVNSEYKVEVV
;
A
#
# COMPACT_ATOMS: atom_id res chain seq x y z
N ILE A 1 10.40 23.31 -19.16
CA ILE A 1 10.21 23.07 -17.71
C ILE A 1 11.19 21.97 -17.34
N ASP A 2 12.37 22.33 -16.86
CA ASP A 2 13.36 21.35 -16.39
C ASP A 2 12.96 20.87 -14.99
N VAL A 3 12.40 19.66 -14.93
CA VAL A 3 12.09 19.02 -13.65
C VAL A 3 13.40 18.46 -13.11
N LYS A 4 13.96 19.12 -12.10
CA LYS A 4 15.13 18.61 -11.36
C LYS A 4 14.69 17.43 -10.48
N VAL A 5 14.73 16.22 -11.04
CA VAL A 5 14.49 14.99 -10.29
C VAL A 5 15.61 14.85 -9.26
N THR A 6 15.28 15.07 -7.98
CA THR A 6 16.27 15.11 -6.89
C THR A 6 16.43 13.76 -6.20
N SER A 7 15.44 12.87 -6.28
CA SER A 7 15.52 11.49 -5.77
C SER A 7 14.48 10.61 -6.46
N GLU A 8 14.88 9.40 -6.85
CA GLU A 8 13.97 8.38 -7.38
C GLU A 8 13.59 7.42 -6.25
N VAL A 9 12.31 7.10 -6.12
CA VAL A 9 11.78 6.26 -5.03
C VAL A 9 11.18 4.98 -5.59
N THR A 10 11.30 3.89 -4.84
CA THR A 10 10.69 2.59 -5.15
C THR A 10 9.91 2.07 -3.94
N LEU A 11 8.97 1.15 -4.19
CA LEU A 11 8.23 0.46 -3.15
C LEU A 11 8.87 -0.89 -2.86
N GLU A 12 9.06 -1.18 -1.57
CA GLU A 12 9.59 -2.44 -1.07
C GLU A 12 8.56 -3.07 -0.12
N ASN A 13 8.60 -4.40 0.03
CA ASN A 13 7.77 -5.14 1.00
C ASN A 13 6.28 -4.79 0.93
N VAL A 14 5.73 -4.71 -0.30
CA VAL A 14 4.31 -4.44 -0.48
C VAL A 14 3.52 -5.70 -0.18
N GLU A 15 2.68 -5.64 0.85
CA GLU A 15 1.84 -6.74 1.30
C GLU A 15 0.38 -6.30 1.38
N LEU A 16 -0.50 -7.08 0.75
CA LEU A 16 -1.96 -6.95 0.87
C LEU A 16 -2.46 -8.11 1.72
N ASN A 17 -3.11 -7.79 2.82
CA ASN A 17 -3.63 -8.75 3.77
C ASN A 17 -5.15 -8.62 3.81
N ILE A 18 -5.86 -9.70 3.48
CA ILE A 18 -7.30 -9.79 3.65
C ILE A 18 -7.56 -10.58 4.93
N ALA A 19 -8.15 -9.94 5.92
CA ALA A 19 -8.45 -10.54 7.22
C ALA A 19 -9.95 -10.48 7.48
N ASP A 20 -10.49 -11.47 8.18
CA ASP A 20 -11.86 -11.40 8.68
C ASP A 20 -11.95 -10.32 9.79
N ARG A 21 -13.09 -9.60 9.85
CA ARG A 21 -13.33 -8.53 10.83
C ARG A 21 -13.47 -9.07 12.24
N ASP A 22 -14.08 -10.23 12.39
CA ASP A 22 -14.46 -10.83 13.66
C ASP A 22 -13.48 -11.93 14.10
N ASN A 23 -12.78 -12.56 13.14
CA ASN A 23 -11.83 -13.64 13.42
C ASN A 23 -10.42 -13.34 12.90
N ALA A 24 -9.48 -13.04 13.79
CA ALA A 24 -8.08 -12.80 13.43
C ALA A 24 -7.32 -14.04 12.90
N ALA A 25 -7.95 -15.22 12.86
CA ALA A 25 -7.30 -16.49 12.58
C ALA A 25 -7.05 -16.75 11.08
N GLN A 26 -7.84 -16.16 10.17
CA GLN A 26 -7.67 -16.36 8.74
C GLN A 26 -7.28 -15.06 8.04
N VAL A 27 -5.99 -14.95 7.71
CA VAL A 27 -5.42 -13.83 6.95
C VAL A 27 -4.86 -14.36 5.63
N LYS A 28 -5.38 -13.87 4.51
CA LYS A 28 -4.81 -14.13 3.18
C LYS A 28 -3.82 -13.02 2.85
N THR A 29 -2.54 -13.36 2.78
CA THR A 29 -1.47 -12.41 2.45
C THR A 29 -1.04 -12.57 0.99
N TYR A 30 -0.98 -11.44 0.28
CA TYR A 30 -0.50 -11.35 -1.09
C TYR A 30 0.68 -10.38 -1.14
N LYS A 31 1.81 -10.85 -1.65
CA LYS A 31 3.00 -10.01 -1.84
C LYS A 31 3.00 -9.44 -3.25
N LEU A 32 3.35 -8.16 -3.36
CA LEU A 32 3.54 -7.48 -4.64
C LEU A 32 4.96 -6.97 -4.77
N THR A 33 5.46 -6.99 -6.00
CA THR A 33 6.75 -6.41 -6.35
C THR A 33 6.52 -5.32 -7.38
N TYR A 34 6.81 -4.07 -7.01
CA TYR A 34 6.76 -2.96 -7.95
C TYR A 34 7.70 -3.23 -9.15
N PRO A 35 7.29 -2.91 -10.40
CA PRO A 35 6.07 -2.24 -10.83
C PRO A 35 4.89 -3.17 -11.18
N ASN A 36 4.98 -4.46 -10.83
CA ASN A 36 3.97 -5.44 -11.20
C ASN A 36 2.70 -5.32 -10.35
N ALA A 37 1.55 -5.49 -11.01
CA ALA A 37 0.27 -5.63 -10.35
C ALA A 37 -0.01 -7.11 -10.03
N LEU A 38 -0.96 -7.36 -9.13
CA LEU A 38 -1.47 -8.72 -8.91
C LEU A 38 -2.11 -9.27 -10.19
N SER A 39 -1.74 -10.50 -10.55
CA SER A 39 -2.32 -11.21 -11.70
C SER A 39 -3.77 -11.61 -11.49
N ASN A 40 -4.18 -11.79 -10.23
CA ASN A 40 -5.51 -12.27 -9.86
C ASN A 40 -6.32 -11.15 -9.20
N ASN A 41 -7.64 -11.16 -9.46
CA ASN A 41 -8.57 -10.30 -8.75
C ASN A 41 -8.66 -10.75 -7.29
N LEU A 42 -8.71 -9.78 -6.38
CA LEU A 42 -9.00 -10.01 -4.97
C LEU A 42 -10.50 -9.89 -4.75
N GLU A 43 -11.10 -10.95 -4.22
CA GLU A 43 -12.49 -10.92 -3.75
C GLU A 43 -12.49 -10.62 -2.26
N ILE A 44 -13.12 -9.51 -1.89
CA ILE A 44 -13.26 -9.03 -0.51
C ILE A 44 -14.74 -8.79 -0.28
N ASP A 45 -15.28 -9.37 0.79
CA ASP A 45 -16.67 -9.19 1.20
C ASP A 45 -16.80 -8.21 2.39
N TYR A 46 -18.03 -7.97 2.85
CA TYR A 46 -18.33 -7.04 3.95
C TYR A 46 -17.81 -7.50 5.32
N HIS A 47 -17.60 -8.80 5.50
CA HIS A 47 -17.07 -9.38 6.74
C HIS A 47 -15.54 -9.41 6.74
N GLN A 48 -14.90 -8.98 5.66
CA GLN A 48 -13.46 -8.91 5.52
C GLN A 48 -12.97 -7.45 5.50
N LYS A 49 -11.74 -7.26 5.95
CA LYS A 49 -11.00 -6.00 5.87
C LYS A 49 -9.75 -6.20 5.03
N LEU A 50 -9.38 -5.15 4.29
CA LEU A 50 -8.15 -5.10 3.51
C LEU A 50 -7.12 -4.25 4.24
N ILE A 51 -6.00 -4.86 4.60
CA ILE A 51 -4.87 -4.21 5.25
C ILE A 51 -3.72 -4.19 4.26
N ILE A 52 -3.26 -2.99 3.92
CA ILE A 52 -2.15 -2.77 2.98
C ILE A 52 -0.96 -2.28 3.77
N LYS A 53 0.20 -2.91 3.53
CA LYS A 53 1.48 -2.54 4.10
C LYS A 53 2.50 -2.33 3.00
N PHE A 54 3.34 -1.32 3.12
CA PHE A 54 4.44 -1.09 2.20
C PHE A 54 5.52 -0.23 2.84
N GLN A 55 6.72 -0.29 2.27
CA GLN A 55 7.84 0.57 2.63
C GLN A 55 8.30 1.33 1.40
N ILE A 56 8.87 2.51 1.61
CA ILE A 56 9.41 3.35 0.54
C ILE A 56 10.93 3.39 0.69
N LYS A 57 11.63 3.17 -0.42
CA LYS A 57 13.08 3.12 -0.50
C LYS A 57 13.58 4.11 -1.54
N ASN A 58 14.68 4.79 -1.28
CA ASN A 58 15.36 5.58 -2.29
C ASN A 58 16.15 4.64 -3.21
N LYS A 59 15.91 4.69 -4.52
CA LYS A 59 16.53 3.80 -5.50
C LYS A 59 18.03 4.05 -5.67
N GLN A 60 18.49 5.27 -5.35
CA GLN A 60 19.90 5.64 -5.51
C GLN A 60 20.75 5.25 -4.29
N THR A 61 20.22 5.44 -3.08
CA THR A 61 20.96 5.17 -1.82
C THR A 61 20.65 3.81 -1.22
N ASP A 62 19.59 3.14 -1.69
CA ASP A 62 19.09 1.89 -1.13
C ASP A 62 18.63 2.01 0.34
N GLU A 63 18.33 3.23 0.79
CA GLU A 63 17.88 3.52 2.15
C GLU A 63 16.36 3.65 2.21
N PHE A 64 15.75 3.19 3.31
CA PHE A 64 14.35 3.43 3.59
C PHE A 64 14.13 4.90 3.93
N ILE A 65 13.12 5.51 3.31
CA ILE A 65 12.81 6.93 3.50
C ILE A 65 11.38 7.11 4.00
N ARG A 66 11.21 8.13 4.85
CA ARG A 66 9.89 8.61 5.24
C ARG A 66 9.50 9.76 4.32
N VAL A 67 8.44 9.59 3.56
CA VAL A 67 7.83 10.66 2.78
C VAL A 67 6.79 11.42 3.60
N GLN A 68 6.52 12.66 3.21
CA GLN A 68 5.60 13.55 3.92
C GLN A 68 4.16 13.02 3.92
N GLN A 69 3.68 12.53 2.76
CA GLN A 69 2.32 12.04 2.59
C GLN A 69 2.27 10.90 1.56
N THR A 70 1.43 9.92 1.83
CA THR A 70 1.15 8.77 0.98
C THR A 70 -0.35 8.53 0.94
N PHE A 71 -0.87 8.22 -0.25
CA PHE A 71 -2.30 8.04 -0.47
C PHE A 71 -2.56 6.71 -1.17
N LEU A 72 -3.58 5.99 -0.71
CA LEU A 72 -4.14 4.84 -1.39
C LEU A 72 -5.43 5.27 -2.08
N ARG A 73 -5.47 5.15 -3.41
CA ARG A 73 -6.68 5.41 -4.20
C ARG A 73 -7.34 4.11 -4.60
N ILE A 74 -8.62 3.97 -4.27
CA ILE A 74 -9.49 2.89 -4.73
C ILE A 74 -10.49 3.48 -5.72
N THR A 75 -10.48 3.00 -6.96
CA THR A 75 -11.35 3.48 -8.02
C THR A 75 -12.34 2.40 -8.43
N ASN A 76 -13.63 2.70 -8.37
CA ASN A 76 -14.67 1.85 -8.92
C ASN A 76 -14.74 2.01 -10.44
N LYS A 77 -14.33 0.98 -11.19
CA LYS A 77 -14.29 1.01 -12.66
C LYS A 77 -15.66 1.22 -13.33
N LYS A 78 -16.77 0.85 -12.67
CA LYS A 78 -18.12 0.95 -13.25
C LYS A 78 -18.71 2.34 -13.06
N SER A 79 -18.61 2.90 -11.85
CA SER A 79 -19.20 4.20 -11.51
C SER A 79 -18.22 5.37 -11.66
N ASN A 80 -16.95 5.08 -11.91
CA ASN A 80 -15.83 6.03 -11.95
C ASN A 80 -15.68 6.88 -10.67
N LYS A 81 -16.24 6.40 -9.56
CA LYS A 81 -16.06 7.02 -8.24
C LYS A 81 -14.73 6.54 -7.64
N GLU A 82 -14.07 7.44 -6.93
CA GLU A 82 -12.83 7.16 -6.22
C GLU A 82 -12.96 7.45 -4.73
N ILE A 83 -12.21 6.69 -3.93
CA ILE A 83 -12.03 6.91 -2.51
C ILE A 83 -10.53 6.95 -2.26
N ILE A 84 -10.09 7.93 -1.49
CA ILE A 84 -8.68 8.14 -1.17
C ILE A 84 -8.51 7.96 0.34
N TYR A 85 -7.61 7.04 0.70
CA TYR A 85 -7.18 6.81 2.08
C TYR A 85 -5.79 7.41 2.28
N LEU A 86 -5.57 8.04 3.42
CA LEU A 86 -4.23 8.44 3.84
C LEU A 86 -3.52 7.22 4.44
N ALA A 87 -2.27 6.97 4.05
CA ALA A 87 -1.48 5.90 4.65
C ALA A 87 -0.67 6.43 5.83
N GLU A 88 -0.80 5.76 6.97
CA GLU A 88 -0.15 6.16 8.21
C GLU A 88 1.22 5.50 8.28
N ALA A 89 2.25 6.31 8.50
CA ALA A 89 3.59 5.81 8.77
C ALA A 89 3.69 5.40 10.24
N THR A 90 4.15 4.17 10.49
CA THR A 90 4.55 3.75 11.82
C THR A 90 5.80 4.52 12.28
N ASN A 91 5.86 4.83 13.57
CA ASN A 91 7.02 5.53 14.14
C ASN A 91 8.22 4.58 14.19
N GLY A 92 9.22 4.80 13.32
CA GLY A 92 10.45 4.00 13.28
C GLY A 92 11.38 4.33 12.11
N VAL A 93 12.62 3.82 12.18
CA VAL A 93 13.72 4.07 11.23
C VAL A 93 13.42 3.54 9.82
N ASN A 94 12.53 2.54 9.69
CA ASN A 94 12.12 1.93 8.41
C ASN A 94 10.64 2.17 8.07
N SER A 95 10.05 3.25 8.60
CA SER A 95 8.65 3.71 8.46
C SER A 95 7.79 2.81 7.54
N GLU A 96 7.17 1.77 8.13
CA GLU A 96 6.18 0.96 7.43
C GLU A 96 4.89 1.78 7.33
N TYR A 97 4.39 1.92 6.12
CA TYR A 97 3.10 2.54 5.86
C TYR A 97 2.01 1.49 5.93
N LYS A 98 0.94 1.82 6.65
CA LYS A 98 -0.21 0.94 6.81
C LYS A 98 -1.49 1.68 6.43
N VAL A 99 -2.36 1.00 5.69
CA VAL A 99 -3.74 1.43 5.42
C VAL A 99 -4.68 0.28 5.77
N GLU A 100 -5.74 0.58 6.51
CA GLU A 100 -6.82 -0.37 6.74
C GLU A 100 -8.10 0.12 6.07
N VAL A 101 -8.68 -0.72 5.23
CA VAL A 101 -9.94 -0.47 4.52
C VAL A 101 -10.97 -1.47 5.06
N VAL A 102 -12.08 -0.92 5.58
CA VAL A 102 -13.10 -1.60 6.39
C VAL A 102 -14.48 -1.47 5.74
#